data_AF-A0A9P6CKW7-F1
#
_entry.id   AF-A0A9P6CKW7-F1
#
_cell.length_a   1.000
_cell.length_b   1.000
_cell.length_c   1.000
_cell.angle_alpha   90.00
_cell.angle_beta   90.00
_cell.angle_gamma   90.00
#
_symmetry.space_group_name_H-M   'P 1'
#
loop_
_entity.id
_entity.type
_entity.pdbx_description
1 polymer ?
#
loop_
_entity_poly.entity_id
_entity_poly.type
_entity_poly.pdbx_seq_one_letter_code
_entity_poly.pdbx_strand_id
1 'polypeptide(L)' 'TLNGKARAMRNYAKAPANLWAEFYLTSSYLHRRIPIRSLNGISSYEAWTGHPPDYSHLREIGSRCFVLIQN' A
#
# COMPACT_ATOMS: atom_id res chain seq x y z
N THR A 1 -3.07 11.94 -5.71
CA THR A 1 -4.22 11.70 -4.81
C THR A 1 -4.21 10.24 -4.34
N LEU A 2 -4.89 9.90 -3.23
CA LEU A 2 -4.96 8.51 -2.71
C LEU A 2 -5.56 7.54 -3.74
N ASN A 3 -6.67 7.93 -4.37
CA ASN A 3 -7.31 7.12 -5.40
C ASN A 3 -6.39 6.84 -6.60
N GLY A 4 -5.59 7.83 -7.02
CA GLY A 4 -4.61 7.63 -8.10
C GLY A 4 -3.57 6.55 -7.78
N LYS A 5 -3.03 6.55 -6.56
CA LYS A 5 -2.09 5.51 -6.09
C LYS A 5 -2.77 4.14 -5.99
N ALA A 6 -3.98 4.08 -5.44
CA ALA A 6 -4.76 2.84 -5.35
C ALA A 6 -5.00 2.22 -6.73
N ARG A 7 -5.43 3.02 -7.71
CA ARG A 7 -5.65 2.57 -9.09
C ARG A 7 -4.36 2.10 -9.75
N ALA A 8 -3.25 2.81 -9.55
CA ALA A 8 -1.95 2.42 -10.08
C ALA A 8 -1.49 1.05 -9.53
N MET A 9 -1.56 0.86 -8.21
CA MET A 9 -1.21 -0.41 -7.56
C MET A 9 -2.10 -1.57 -8.04
N ARG A 10 -3.42 -1.35 -8.14
CA ARG A 10 -4.36 -2.36 -8.62
C ARG A 10 -4.09 -2.77 -10.07
N ASN A 11 -3.83 -1.79 -10.93
CA ASN A 11 -3.52 -2.02 -12.33
C ASN A 11 -2.19 -2.79 -12.48
N TYR A 12 -1.18 -2.45 -11.68
CA TYR A 12 0.10 -3.17 -11.65
C TYR A 12 -0.08 -4.64 -11.25
N ALA A 13 -0.83 -4.89 -10.18
CA ALA A 13 -1.11 -6.24 -9.69
C ALA A 13 -2.10 -7.03 -10.58
N LYS A 14 -2.64 -6.42 -11.65
CA LYS A 14 -3.72 -6.98 -12.48
C LYS A 14 -4.91 -7.48 -11.65
N ALA A 15 -5.17 -6.84 -10.52
CA ALA A 15 -6.16 -7.29 -9.57
C ALA A 15 -7.59 -6.90 -10.03
N PRO A 16 -8.59 -7.75 -9.74
CA PRO A 16 -9.97 -7.50 -10.11
C PRO A 16 -10.50 -6.22 -9.46
N ALA A 17 -11.49 -5.59 -10.12
CA ALA A 17 -12.01 -4.28 -9.71
C ALA A 17 -12.74 -4.30 -8.36
N ASN A 18 -13.26 -5.45 -7.93
CA ASN A 18 -13.90 -5.63 -6.64
C ASN A 18 -12.94 -5.40 -5.45
N LEU A 19 -11.63 -5.59 -5.64
CA LEU A 19 -10.61 -5.36 -4.60
C LEU A 19 -10.19 -3.88 -4.43
N TRP A 20 -10.96 -2.94 -5.00
CA TRP A 20 -10.58 -1.51 -5.00
C TRP A 20 -10.40 -0.94 -3.58
N ALA A 21 -11.17 -1.42 -2.61
CA ALA A 21 -11.17 -0.92 -1.24
C ALA A 21 -9.85 -1.26 -0.54
N GLU A 22 -9.32 -2.46 -0.75
CA GLU A 22 -8.06 -2.96 -0.22
C GLU A 22 -6.88 -2.14 -0.74
N PHE A 23 -6.89 -1.80 -2.03
CA PHE A 23 -5.88 -0.92 -2.62
C PHE A 23 -6.00 0.53 -2.12
N TYR A 24 -7.20 1.01 -1.84
CA TYR A 24 -7.40 2.34 -1.25
C TYR A 24 -6.86 2.41 0.18
N LEU A 25 -7.15 1.40 0.99
CA LEU A 25 -6.61 1.27 2.35
C LEU A 25 -5.08 1.19 2.34
N THR A 26 -4.53 0.35 1.46
CA THR A 26 -3.07 0.21 1.27
C THR A 26 -2.46 1.56 0.85
N SER A 27 -3.11 2.29 -0.06
CA SER A 27 -2.64 3.61 -0.47
C SER A 27 -2.64 4.61 0.69
N SER A 28 -3.68 4.61 1.52
CA SER A 28 -3.76 5.49 2.69
C SER A 28 -2.67 5.15 3.71
N TYR A 29 -2.44 3.86 3.94
CA TYR A 29 -1.40 3.36 4.82
C TYR A 29 0.00 3.81 4.37
N LEU A 30 0.35 3.53 3.11
CA LEU A 30 1.63 3.93 2.54
C LEU A 30 1.78 5.45 2.51
N HIS A 31 0.71 6.19 2.22
CA HIS A 31 0.79 7.65 2.14
C HIS A 31 1.28 8.31 3.43
N ARG A 32 0.93 7.76 4.60
CA ARG A 32 1.38 8.29 5.90
C ARG A 32 2.82 7.90 6.22
N ARG A 33 3.33 6.81 5.67
CA ARG A 33 4.69 6.30 5.91
C ARG A 33 5.72 6.80 4.90
N ILE A 34 5.31 7.28 3.73
CA ILE A 34 6.23 7.84 2.74
C ILE A 34 6.81 9.18 3.23
N PRO A 35 8.12 9.42 3.05
CA PRO A 35 8.74 10.71 3.36
C PRO A 35 8.16 11.82 2.47
N ILE A 36 7.84 12.97 3.07
CA ILE A 36 7.26 14.10 2.34
C ILE A 36 8.14 15.35 2.45
N ARG A 37 8.22 16.09 1.33
CA ARG A 37 9.08 17.27 1.21
C ARG A 37 8.73 18.37 2.22
N SER A 38 7.43 18.53 2.52
CA SER A 38 6.94 19.52 3.50
C SER A 38 7.37 19.23 4.93
N LEU A 39 7.79 17.99 5.22
CA LEU A 39 8.34 17.59 6.51
C LEU A 39 9.84 17.30 6.38
N ASN A 40 10.59 18.01 5.54
CA ASN A 40 12.04 17.83 5.41
C ASN A 40 12.49 16.38 5.16
N GLY A 41 11.67 15.58 4.49
CA GLY A 41 11.99 14.18 4.19
C GLY A 41 11.65 13.17 5.28
N ILE A 42 11.00 13.56 6.39
CA ILE A 42 10.39 12.59 7.31
C ILE A 42 8.96 12.23 6.89
N SER A 43 8.49 11.08 7.34
CA SER A 43 7.11 10.64 7.09
C SER A 43 6.13 11.29 8.08
N SER A 44 4.85 11.43 7.71
CA SER A 44 3.83 11.91 8.66
C SER A 44 3.67 10.95 9.85
N TYR A 45 3.86 9.65 9.63
CA TYR A 45 3.87 8.64 10.69
C TYR A 45 4.99 8.89 11.70
N GLU A 46 6.20 9.17 11.21
CA GLU A 46 7.36 9.45 12.05
C GLU A 46 7.21 10.77 12.78
N ALA A 47 6.71 11.81 12.11
CA ALA A 47 6.42 13.10 12.74
C ALA A 47 5.40 12.98 13.89
N TRP A 48 4.45 12.03 13.78
CA TRP A 48 3.42 11.82 14.80
C TRP A 48 3.87 10.88 15.93
N THR A 49 4.57 9.80 15.61
CA THR A 49 4.94 8.77 16.59
C THR A 49 6.33 8.95 17.19
N GLY A 50 7.17 9.82 16.60
CA GLY A 50 8.58 9.97 16.95
C GLY A 50 9.48 8.79 16.54
N HIS A 51 8.92 7.80 15.85
CA HIS A 51 9.63 6.59 15.44
C HIS A 51 9.59 6.41 13.92
N PRO A 52 10.70 6.01 13.28
CA PRO A 52 10.70 5.75 11.85
C PRO A 52 9.73 4.62 11.51
N PRO A 53 9.06 4.67 10.35
CA PRO A 53 8.18 3.61 9.92
C PRO A 53 8.97 2.32 9.65
N ASP A 54 8.53 1.21 10.24
CA ASP A 54 9.00 -0.12 9.84
C ASP A 54 8.38 -0.52 8.48
N TYR A 55 9.21 -1.07 7.60
CA TYR A 55 8.83 -1.56 6.27
C TYR A 55 9.05 -3.06 6.09
N SER A 56 9.55 -3.76 7.11
CA SER A 56 9.87 -5.20 7.04
C SER A 56 8.65 -6.07 6.69
N HIS A 57 7.45 -5.61 7.04
CA HIS A 57 6.19 -6.28 6.76
C HIS A 57 5.65 -6.03 5.34
N LEU A 58 6.21 -5.09 4.57
CA LEU A 58 5.74 -4.82 3.23
C LEU A 58 6.09 -5.96 2.27
N ARG A 59 5.14 -6.30 1.41
CA ARG A 59 5.28 -7.35 0.39
C ARG A 59 4.80 -6.82 -0.96
N GLU A 60 5.27 -7.44 -2.03
CA GLU A 60 4.73 -7.21 -3.37
C GLU A 60 3.24 -7.56 -3.40
N ILE A 61 2.45 -6.76 -4.12
CA ILE A 61 1.01 -6.99 -4.20
C ILE A 61 0.72 -8.05 -5.25
N GLY A 62 0.20 -9.19 -4.79
CA GLY A 62 -0.09 -10.35 -5.61
C GLY A 62 1.01 -11.40 -5.53
N SER A 63 0.63 -12.66 -5.73
CA SER A 63 1.54 -13.80 -5.82
C SER A 63 0.89 -14.88 -6.68
N ARG A 64 1.67 -15.82 -7.20
CA ARG A 64 1.13 -17.00 -7.86
C ARG A 64 0.51 -17.91 -6.80
N CYS A 65 -0.80 -18.12 -6.89
CA CYS A 65 -1.55 -18.99 -6.00
C CYS A 65 -2.18 -20.15 -6.79
N PHE A 66 -2.21 -21.35 -6.20
CA PHE A 66 -2.89 -22.51 -6.76
C PHE A 66 -4.10 -22.81 -5.88
N VAL A 67 -5.25 -23.04 -6.51
CA VAL A 67 -6.48 -23.41 -5.80
C VAL A 67 -6.64 -24.93 -5.92
N LEU A 68 -6.82 -25.61 -4.79
CA LEU A 68 -7.19 -27.03 -4.78
C LEU A 68 -8.68 -27.14 -5.12
N ILE A 69 -9.00 -27.70 -6.29
CA ILE A 69 -10.37 -28.02 -6.69
C ILE A 69 -10.60 -29.49 -6.31
N GLN A 70 -11.43 -29.74 -5.29
CA GLN A 70 -11.86 -31.08 -4.93
C GLN A 70 -12.98 -31.53 -5.86
N ASN A 71 -12.84 -32.72 -6.44
CA ASN A 71 -13.81 -33.35 -7.32
C ASN A 71 -14.73 -34.30 -6.55
#